data_AF-A0A368ZI69-F1
#
_entry.id   AF-A0A368ZI69-F1
#
_cell.length_a   1.000
_cell.length_b   1.000
_cell.length_c   1.000
_cell.angle_alpha   90.00
_cell.angle_beta   90.00
_cell.angle_gamma   90.00
#
_symmetry.space_group_name_H-M   'P 1'
#
loop_
_entity.id
_entity.type
_entity.pdbx_description
1 polymer ?
#
loop_
_entity_poly.entity_id
_entity_poly.type
_entity_poly.pdbx_seq_one_letter_code
_entity_poly.pdbx_strand_id
1 'polypeptide(L)'
;MNNSKAIGIYIGGRTLVLKKDFYQANVEMMSKEDLPLYNWIYFGLRKENGKQSVYTYGLADFGKMEMEIVEFEKAIEELNEMIFNLSHYVIAHDVTLKDGETTGISAEQKLRISQSKGKFLEGKTLKIKY
;
A
#
# COMPACT_ATOMS: atom_id res chain seq x y z
N MET A 1 24.85 25.21 7.46
CA MET A 1 24.09 23.94 7.44
C MET A 1 24.92 22.91 8.17
N ASN A 2 24.41 22.40 9.30
CA ASN A 2 25.10 21.42 10.13
C ASN A 2 24.71 20.03 9.61
N ASN A 3 25.45 19.50 8.64
CA ASN A 3 25.17 18.19 8.08
C ASN A 3 25.60 17.16 9.12
N SER A 4 24.65 16.64 9.91
CA SER A 4 24.93 15.49 10.76
C SER A 4 25.47 14.38 9.86
N LYS A 5 26.54 13.70 10.29
CA LYS A 5 27.14 12.57 9.57
C LYS A 5 26.16 11.39 9.57
N ALA A 6 25.08 11.48 8.81
CA ALA A 6 24.03 10.49 8.75
C ALA A 6 24.36 9.46 7.66
N ILE A 7 24.18 8.18 8.00
CA ILE A 7 24.24 7.08 7.04
C ILE A 7 22.81 6.86 6.53
N GLY A 8 22.64 6.90 5.22
CA GLY A 8 21.37 6.59 4.55
C GLY A 8 21.51 5.31 3.71
N ILE A 9 20.42 4.56 3.61
CA ILE A 9 20.29 3.46 2.65
C ILE A 9 19.53 4.01 1.45
N TYR A 10 20.14 3.98 0.26
CA TYR A 10 19.48 4.37 -0.98
C TYR A 10 18.98 3.13 -1.71
N ILE A 11 17.67 3.11 -2.00
CA ILE A 11 17.02 2.06 -2.78
C ILE A 11 16.40 2.75 -4.00
N GLY A 12 17.02 2.61 -5.17
CA GLY A 12 16.72 3.45 -6.34
C GLY A 12 15.28 3.35 -6.88
N GLY A 13 14.58 2.24 -6.62
CA GLY A 13 13.17 2.08 -6.99
C GLY A 13 12.18 2.78 -6.04
N ARG A 14 12.64 3.27 -4.88
CA ARG A 14 11.78 3.89 -3.84
C ARG A 14 11.69 5.40 -4.03
N THR A 15 10.49 5.93 -3.81
CA THR A 15 10.17 7.36 -3.95
C THR A 15 10.16 8.12 -2.62
N LEU A 16 10.29 7.42 -1.48
CA LEU A 16 10.11 7.99 -0.14
C LEU A 16 11.38 7.93 0.70
N VAL A 17 11.67 9.02 1.42
CA VAL A 17 12.67 9.05 2.49
C VAL A 17 11.99 8.72 3.81
N LEU A 18 12.40 7.61 4.44
CA LEU A 18 11.93 7.21 5.76
C LEU A 18 12.85 7.75 6.85
N LYS A 19 12.26 8.24 7.95
CA LYS A 19 13.04 8.61 9.14
C LYS A 19 13.67 7.33 9.72
N LYS A 20 14.92 7.44 10.19
CA LYS A 20 15.67 6.33 10.78
C LYS A 20 14.86 5.57 11.84
N ASP A 21 14.33 6.29 12.84
CA ASP A 21 13.63 5.66 13.96
C ASP A 21 12.32 4.99 13.52
N PHE A 22 11.63 5.55 12.51
CA PHE A 22 10.46 4.92 11.91
C PHE A 22 10.83 3.62 11.20
N TYR A 23 11.90 3.63 10.41
CA TYR A 23 12.37 2.42 9.74
C TYR A 23 12.73 1.34 10.76
N GLN A 24 13.47 1.70 11.81
CA GLN A 24 13.89 0.76 12.86
C GLN A 24 12.69 0.18 13.60
N ALA A 25 11.72 1.01 14.01
CA ALA A 25 10.52 0.55 14.71
C ALA A 25 9.71 -0.48 13.88
N ASN A 26 9.61 -0.30 12.56
CA ASN A 26 8.94 -1.27 11.68
C ASN A 26 9.72 -2.59 11.56
N VAL A 27 11.05 -2.57 11.64
CA VAL A 27 11.89 -3.80 11.58
C VAL A 27 11.93 -4.51 12.93
N GLU A 28 11.89 -3.79 14.05
CA GLU A 28 11.92 -4.39 15.40
C GLU A 28 10.73 -5.31 15.67
N MET A 29 9.58 -5.03 15.04
CA MET A 29 8.36 -5.83 15.16
C MET A 29 8.27 -6.95 14.10
N MET A 30 9.27 -7.08 13.23
CA MET A 30 9.18 -7.96 12.07
C MET A 30 9.24 -9.44 12.47
N SER A 31 8.30 -10.22 11.94
CA SER A 31 8.26 -11.68 12.03
C SER A 31 7.93 -12.28 10.65
N LYS A 32 7.68 -13.59 10.55
CA LYS A 32 7.20 -14.17 9.28
C LYS A 32 5.77 -13.72 8.99
N GLU A 33 5.01 -13.46 10.04
CA GLU A 33 3.61 -13.06 10.02
C GLU A 33 3.48 -11.53 10.00
N ASP A 34 4.41 -10.80 10.62
CA ASP A 34 4.41 -9.34 10.73
C ASP A 34 5.45 -8.73 9.80
N LEU A 35 5.02 -8.40 8.59
CA LEU A 35 5.87 -7.78 7.59
C LEU A 35 6.08 -6.29 7.91
N PRO A 36 7.28 -5.71 7.70
CA PRO A 36 7.56 -4.29 7.90
C PRO A 36 6.99 -3.49 6.72
N LEU A 37 5.68 -3.59 6.51
CA LEU A 37 5.04 -3.22 5.26
C LEU A 37 5.20 -1.73 4.93
N TYR A 38 5.24 -0.85 5.93
CA TYR A 38 5.52 0.58 5.73
C TYR A 38 6.96 0.90 5.30
N ASN A 39 7.90 -0.03 5.48
CA ASN A 39 9.24 0.11 4.94
C ASN A 39 9.31 -0.31 3.46
N TRP A 40 8.40 -1.19 3.04
CA TRP A 40 8.39 -1.74 1.67
C TRP A 40 7.41 -1.01 0.77
N ILE A 41 6.23 -0.68 1.26
CA ILE A 41 5.13 -0.13 0.47
C ILE A 41 4.82 1.27 0.97
N TYR A 42 4.81 2.23 0.05
CA TYR A 42 4.28 3.55 0.32
C TYR A 42 2.76 3.53 0.14
N PHE A 43 2.06 4.04 1.16
CA PHE A 43 0.61 4.24 1.13
C PHE A 43 0.33 5.73 0.96
N GLY A 44 -0.06 6.12 -0.26
CA GLY A 44 -0.36 7.50 -0.60
C GLY A 44 -1.80 7.85 -0.27
N LEU A 45 -1.99 8.80 0.65
CA LEU A 45 -3.31 9.31 1.05
C LEU A 45 -3.66 10.56 0.23
N ARG A 46 -4.88 10.60 -0.32
CA ARG A 46 -5.37 11.73 -1.13
C ARG A 46 -6.77 12.14 -0.69
N LYS A 47 -6.98 13.45 -0.57
CA LYS A 47 -8.29 14.06 -0.34
C LYS A 47 -8.59 15.03 -1.49
N GLU A 48 -9.63 14.74 -2.26
CA GLU A 48 -10.04 15.51 -3.44
C GLU A 48 -11.56 15.67 -3.44
N ASN A 49 -12.07 16.89 -3.60
CA ASN A 49 -13.51 17.17 -3.68
C ASN A 49 -14.35 16.55 -2.55
N GLY A 50 -13.81 16.55 -1.33
CA GLY A 50 -14.47 15.97 -0.15
C GLY A 50 -14.37 14.44 -0.05
N LYS A 51 -13.81 13.77 -1.06
CA LYS A 51 -13.64 12.32 -1.10
C LYS A 51 -12.20 11.91 -0.79
N GLN A 52 -12.06 10.73 -0.21
CA GLN A 52 -10.80 10.13 0.19
C GLN A 52 -10.37 9.07 -0.83
N SER A 53 -9.07 8.95 -1.07
CA SER A 53 -8.48 7.90 -1.87
C SER A 53 -7.14 7.45 -1.27
N VAL A 54 -6.81 6.18 -1.46
CA VAL A 54 -5.53 5.60 -1.03
C VAL A 54 -4.95 4.79 -2.18
N TYR A 55 -3.62 4.83 -2.35
CA TYR A 55 -2.92 4.02 -3.34
C TYR A 55 -1.64 3.42 -2.76
N THR A 56 -1.21 2.29 -3.32
CA THR A 56 0.07 1.67 -2.99
C THR A 56 1.16 2.09 -3.98
N TYR A 57 2.41 2.07 -3.54
CA TYR A 57 3.57 2.12 -4.41
C TYR A 57 4.69 1.27 -3.83
N GLY A 58 5.11 0.25 -4.59
CA GLY A 58 6.15 -0.70 -4.18
C GLY A 58 5.72 -2.16 -4.28
N LEU A 59 4.43 -2.45 -4.54
CA LEU A 59 3.95 -3.81 -4.79
C LEU A 59 4.58 -4.41 -6.05
N ALA A 60 4.93 -3.56 -7.01
CA ALA A 60 5.63 -3.96 -8.23
C ALA A 60 6.97 -4.67 -7.94
N ASP A 61 7.67 -4.32 -6.86
CA ASP A 61 8.93 -4.97 -6.48
C ASP A 61 8.73 -6.43 -6.03
N PHE A 62 7.49 -6.80 -5.70
CA PHE A 62 7.06 -8.17 -5.38
C PHE A 62 6.38 -8.85 -6.59
N GLY A 63 6.44 -8.24 -7.78
CA GLY A 63 5.76 -8.74 -8.97
C GLY A 63 4.23 -8.63 -8.91
N LYS A 64 3.71 -7.73 -8.06
CA LYS A 64 2.27 -7.53 -7.85
C LYS A 64 1.82 -6.21 -8.47
N MET A 65 0.55 -6.12 -8.86
CA MET A 65 -0.02 -4.86 -9.36
C MET A 65 -0.26 -3.88 -8.22
N GLU A 66 0.00 -2.60 -8.46
CA GLU A 66 -0.38 -1.54 -7.52
C GLU A 66 -1.90 -1.44 -7.38
N MET A 67 -2.35 -1.07 -6.18
CA MET A 67 -3.75 -1.01 -5.80
C MET A 67 -4.18 0.42 -5.50
N GLU A 68 -5.45 0.74 -5.78
CA GLU A 68 -6.06 2.02 -5.47
C GLU A 68 -7.49 1.84 -4.93
N ILE A 69 -7.80 2.55 -3.85
CA ILE A 69 -9.17 2.87 -3.42
C ILE A 69 -9.42 4.32 -3.82
N VAL A 70 -10.48 4.58 -4.59
CA VAL A 70 -10.63 5.88 -5.26
C VAL A 70 -12.00 6.49 -4.97
N GLU A 71 -11.99 7.75 -4.51
CA GLU A 71 -13.19 8.60 -4.36
C GLU A 71 -14.27 8.02 -3.43
N PHE A 72 -13.90 7.67 -2.21
CA PHE A 72 -14.83 7.20 -1.17
C PHE A 72 -15.17 8.28 -0.14
N GLU A 73 -16.36 8.19 0.44
CA GLU A 73 -16.85 9.09 1.52
C GLU A 73 -16.51 8.57 2.93
N LYS A 74 -15.75 7.48 3.03
CA LYS A 74 -15.29 6.87 4.28
C LYS A 74 -14.10 7.63 4.88
N ALA A 75 -13.82 7.35 6.15
CA ALA A 75 -12.63 7.86 6.83
C ALA A 75 -11.35 7.39 6.13
N ILE A 76 -10.34 8.25 6.01
CA ILE A 76 -9.10 7.92 5.31
C ILE A 76 -8.34 6.80 6.04
N GLU A 77 -8.47 6.74 7.36
CA GLU A 77 -7.89 5.73 8.24
C GLU A 77 -8.46 4.34 7.92
N GLU A 78 -9.78 4.23 7.71
CA GLU A 78 -10.44 2.97 7.34
C GLU A 78 -9.97 2.48 5.96
N LEU A 79 -9.83 3.41 5.00
CA LEU A 79 -9.32 3.05 3.67
C LEU A 79 -7.86 2.62 3.72
N ASN A 80 -7.05 3.29 4.55
CA ASN A 80 -5.63 2.97 4.73
C ASN A 80 -5.46 1.61 5.41
N GLU A 81 -6.23 1.32 6.47
CA GLU A 81 -6.23 0.02 7.14
C GLU A 81 -6.62 -1.10 6.16
N MET A 82 -7.66 -0.89 5.36
CA MET A 82 -8.09 -1.89 4.38
C MET A 82 -7.02 -2.20 3.34
N ILE A 83 -6.44 -1.17 2.71
CA ILE A 83 -5.43 -1.40 1.68
C ILE A 83 -4.13 -1.95 2.28
N PHE A 84 -3.81 -1.60 3.53
CA PHE A 84 -2.69 -2.16 4.27
C PHE A 84 -2.88 -3.66 4.49
N ASN A 85 -4.03 -4.07 5.00
CA ASN A 85 -4.35 -5.48 5.25
C ASN A 85 -4.37 -6.29 3.94
N LEU A 86 -4.92 -5.73 2.86
CA LEU A 86 -4.90 -6.38 1.55
C LEU A 86 -3.48 -6.50 0.98
N SER A 87 -2.66 -5.46 1.14
CA SER A 87 -1.26 -5.47 0.70
C SER A 87 -0.44 -6.49 1.49
N HIS A 88 -0.67 -6.58 2.79
CA HIS A 88 -0.08 -7.61 3.65
C HIS A 88 -0.48 -9.01 3.15
N TYR A 89 -1.77 -9.27 2.97
CA TYR A 89 -2.27 -10.55 2.45
C TYR A 89 -1.63 -10.94 1.11
N VAL A 90 -1.57 -10.00 0.17
CA VAL A 90 -0.97 -10.20 -1.16
C VAL A 90 0.50 -10.61 -1.08
N ILE A 91 1.27 -9.97 -0.20
CA ILE A 91 2.71 -10.25 -0.06
C ILE A 91 2.94 -11.51 0.78
N ALA A 92 2.32 -11.61 1.96
CA ALA A 92 2.53 -12.69 2.91
C ALA A 92 2.14 -14.07 2.34
N HIS A 93 1.11 -14.11 1.49
CA HIS A 93 0.60 -15.34 0.89
C HIS A 93 0.90 -15.46 -0.61
N ASP A 94 1.73 -14.58 -1.17
CA ASP A 94 2.07 -14.54 -2.59
C ASP A 94 0.84 -14.54 -3.52
N VAL A 95 -0.26 -13.92 -3.09
CA VAL A 95 -1.51 -13.93 -3.84
C VAL A 95 -1.42 -13.00 -5.05
N THR A 96 -1.97 -13.43 -6.17
CA THR A 96 -2.10 -12.59 -7.37
C THR A 96 -3.56 -12.26 -7.57
N LEU A 97 -3.91 -11.01 -7.28
CA LEU A 97 -5.27 -10.53 -7.47
C LEU A 97 -5.57 -10.31 -8.96
N LYS A 98 -6.78 -10.68 -9.40
CA LYS A 98 -7.22 -10.65 -10.80
C LYS A 98 -8.41 -9.72 -11.02
N ASP A 99 -8.47 -9.16 -12.21
CA ASP A 99 -9.62 -8.37 -12.66
C ASP A 99 -10.92 -9.18 -12.58
N GLY A 100 -11.95 -8.59 -11.99
CA GLY A 100 -13.29 -9.17 -11.88
C GLY A 100 -13.46 -10.17 -10.72
N GLU A 101 -12.42 -10.51 -9.98
CA GLU A 101 -12.56 -11.40 -8.83
C GLU A 101 -13.18 -10.69 -7.62
N THR A 102 -13.64 -11.49 -6.66
CA THR A 102 -14.03 -11.02 -5.34
C THR A 102 -13.16 -11.73 -4.32
N THR A 103 -12.42 -10.96 -3.53
CA THR A 103 -11.59 -11.49 -2.43
C THR A 103 -12.14 -10.99 -1.10
N GLY A 104 -12.01 -11.78 -0.05
CA GLY A 104 -12.40 -11.37 1.29
C GLY A 104 -11.21 -11.34 2.23
N ILE A 105 -11.04 -10.23 2.95
CA ILE A 105 -10.08 -10.14 4.06
C ILE A 105 -10.67 -10.86 5.30
N SER A 106 -12.00 -10.90 5.42
CA SER A 106 -12.75 -11.70 6.41
C SER A 106 -13.95 -12.41 5.76
N ALA A 107 -14.65 -13.26 6.52
CA ALA A 107 -15.85 -13.95 6.05
C ALA A 107 -16.99 -13.00 5.65
N GLU A 108 -17.08 -11.83 6.31
CA GLU A 108 -18.13 -10.84 6.08
C GLU A 108 -17.74 -9.79 5.03
N GLN A 109 -16.45 -9.52 4.84
CA GLN A 109 -15.98 -8.46 3.95
C GLN A 109 -15.63 -9.02 2.57
N LYS A 110 -16.44 -8.69 1.56
CA LYS A 110 -16.15 -8.98 0.15
C LYS A 110 -15.66 -7.72 -0.55
N LEU A 111 -14.47 -7.80 -1.13
CA LEU A 111 -13.86 -6.73 -1.92
C LEU A 111 -13.96 -7.11 -3.39
N ARG A 112 -14.58 -6.22 -4.17
CA ARG A 112 -14.61 -6.34 -5.62
C ARG A 112 -13.34 -5.74 -6.21
N ILE A 113 -12.64 -6.56 -6.99
CA ILE A 113 -11.41 -6.17 -7.69
C ILE A 113 -11.76 -5.84 -9.15
N SER A 114 -11.23 -4.73 -9.64
CA SER A 114 -11.29 -4.40 -11.07
C SER A 114 -10.01 -3.76 -11.54
N GLN A 115 -9.59 -4.02 -12.76
CA GLN A 115 -8.38 -3.44 -13.33
C GLN A 115 -8.74 -2.26 -14.22
N SER A 116 -8.12 -1.10 -13.98
CA SER A 116 -8.27 0.06 -14.86
C SER A 116 -7.04 0.96 -14.84
N LYS A 117 -7.05 2.04 -15.60
CA LYS A 117 -5.95 3.02 -15.60
C LYS A 117 -5.75 3.58 -14.18
N GLY A 118 -4.50 3.74 -13.78
CA GLY A 118 -4.14 4.35 -12.52
C GLY A 118 -4.69 5.78 -12.42
N LYS A 119 -5.22 6.17 -11.26
CA LYS A 119 -5.60 7.58 -11.01
C LYS A 119 -4.40 8.37 -10.54
N PHE A 120 -3.64 7.82 -9.60
CA PHE A 120 -2.46 8.47 -9.00
C PHE A 120 -1.14 7.91 -9.53
N LEU A 121 -1.18 6.80 -10.27
CA LEU A 121 -0.03 6.09 -10.79
C LEU A 121 -0.12 5.96 -12.31
N GLU A 122 1.03 5.87 -12.97
CA GLU A 122 1.09 5.54 -14.39
C GLU A 122 0.75 4.06 -14.62
N GLY A 123 0.20 3.75 -15.80
CA GLY A 123 -0.16 2.38 -16.17
C GLY A 123 -1.52 1.92 -15.62
N LYS A 124 -1.64 0.61 -15.37
CA LYS A 124 -2.86 -0.02 -14.85
C LYS A 124 -2.68 -0.38 -13.38
N THR A 125 -3.76 -0.24 -12.62
CA THR A 125 -3.84 -0.59 -11.20
C THR A 125 -5.08 -1.42 -10.93
N LEU A 126 -5.08 -2.13 -9.80
CA LEU A 126 -6.26 -2.77 -9.27
C LEU A 126 -7.06 -1.77 -8.43
N LYS A 127 -8.34 -1.61 -8.75
CA LYS A 127 -9.28 -0.81 -7.99
C LYS A 127 -9.98 -1.71 -6.99
N ILE A 128 -9.91 -1.31 -5.73
CA ILE A 128 -10.54 -2.02 -4.62
C ILE A 128 -11.85 -1.31 -4.30
N LYS A 129 -12.95 -2.04 -4.41
CA LYS A 129 -14.30 -1.54 -4.10
C LYS A 129 -15.00 -2.46 -3.10
N TYR A 130 -15.88 -1.87 -2.32
CA TYR A 130 -16.85 -2.58 -1.50
C TYR A 130 -18.04 -3.03 -2.35
#